data_AF-A0A1M6G186-F1
#
_entry.id   AF-A0A1M6G186-F1
#
_cell.length_a   1.000
_cell.length_b   1.000
_cell.length_c   1.000
_cell.angle_alpha   90.00
_cell.angle_beta   90.00
_cell.angle_gamma   90.00
#
_symmetry.space_group_name_H-M   'P 1'
#
loop_
_entity.id
_entity.type
_entity.pdbx_description
1 polymer ?
#
loop_
_entity_poly.entity_id
_entity_poly.type
_entity_poly.pdbx_seq_one_letter_code
_entity_poly.pdbx_strand_id
1 'polypeptide(L)'
;MTKFKRLSAIVVAAGMYCANAQNLCPHFMLDSAMIVNVEGRFINVQKSRASLDVEWHHHPEALDTFFVNLPNKKSFKFVTAGEYRYMEYNAPRVKRQLGLHHLRETIGNTPLKLDDLELLANGSFLCPDSANPRPKVMSTAFSNTWWSMVVDTLPQPSTAMMRGVRKESRTFSIGAWKDFSGVQLPTLVTLSSEKYSGSLWVRSAYPVPKQQKDPLLEKTPPNPIKTPVLFRKVPVSGERKIPLILKLNQEFLRE
;
A
#
# COMPACT_ATOMS: atom_id res chain seq x y z
N MET A 1 40.59 58.21 33.24
CA MET A 1 41.47 57.01 33.21
C MET A 1 40.73 55.97 34.03
N THR A 2 40.20 54.86 33.52
CA THR A 2 40.85 53.74 32.81
C THR A 2 39.80 52.95 32.00
N LYS A 3 40.25 52.37 30.89
CA LYS A 3 39.52 51.47 29.97
C LYS A 3 39.37 50.07 30.57
N PHE A 4 38.26 49.35 30.31
CA PHE A 4 38.21 47.90 30.00
C PHE A 4 36.85 47.57 29.34
N LYS A 5 36.83 47.48 28.00
CA LYS A 5 36.67 46.26 27.16
C LYS A 5 35.27 45.61 27.19
N ARG A 6 34.66 45.66 26.00
CA ARG A 6 33.48 44.89 25.53
C ARG A 6 33.67 43.39 25.73
N LEU A 7 32.59 42.68 26.03
CA LEU A 7 32.33 41.35 25.45
C LEU A 7 30.83 41.05 25.46
N SER A 8 30.33 40.82 24.25
CA SER A 8 28.97 40.47 23.90
C SER A 8 28.58 39.10 24.46
N ALA A 9 27.33 38.94 24.87
CA ALA A 9 26.66 37.65 24.92
C ALA A 9 25.25 37.80 24.35
N ILE A 10 25.17 37.73 23.02
CA ILE A 10 23.92 37.44 22.31
C ILE A 10 23.64 35.96 22.57
N VAL A 11 22.65 35.66 23.38
CA VAL A 11 22.13 34.30 23.53
C VAL A 11 21.33 33.99 22.27
N VAL A 12 21.99 33.36 21.29
CA VAL A 12 21.30 32.70 20.18
C VAL A 12 20.67 31.44 20.76
N ALA A 13 19.36 31.48 21.01
CA ALA A 13 18.58 30.30 21.30
C ALA A 13 18.59 29.41 20.04
N ALA A 14 19.53 28.47 19.99
CA ALA A 14 19.56 27.43 18.98
C ALA A 14 18.32 26.56 19.14
N GLY A 15 17.44 26.63 18.15
CA GLY A 15 16.28 25.77 18.03
C GLY A 15 16.69 24.30 17.93
N MET A 16 16.24 23.51 18.90
CA MET A 16 16.06 22.08 18.70
C MET A 16 14.62 21.86 18.28
N TYR A 17 14.35 21.96 16.97
CA TYR A 17 13.18 21.29 16.42
C TYR A 17 13.47 19.79 16.50
N CYS A 18 12.86 19.11 17.48
CA CYS A 18 12.69 17.67 17.40
C CYS A 18 11.94 17.39 16.10
N ALA A 19 12.65 16.82 15.12
CA ALA A 19 12.03 16.20 13.97
C ALA A 19 11.21 15.02 14.50
N ASN A 20 9.92 15.24 14.75
CA ASN A 20 9.01 14.17 15.14
C ASN A 20 8.98 13.16 13.99
N ALA A 21 9.58 12.00 14.20
CA ALA A 21 9.39 10.84 13.34
C ALA A 21 7.90 10.52 13.33
N GLN A 22 7.24 10.70 12.17
CA GLN A 22 5.85 10.31 12.01
C GLN A 22 5.78 8.79 12.07
N ASN A 23 5.08 8.26 13.07
CA ASN A 23 4.83 6.84 13.19
C ASN A 23 4.00 6.34 11.98
N LEU A 24 4.13 5.07 11.62
CA LEU A 24 3.31 4.43 10.58
C LEU A 24 2.13 3.69 11.22
N CYS A 25 0.90 3.97 10.77
CA CYS A 25 -0.34 3.33 11.23
C CYS A 25 -1.37 3.30 10.10
N PRO A 26 -2.12 2.21 9.88
CA PRO A 26 -1.96 0.86 10.45
C PRO A 26 -0.91 0.02 9.70
N HIS A 27 -0.52 -1.09 10.33
CA HIS A 27 0.23 -2.16 9.68
C HIS A 27 -0.64 -2.92 8.66
N PHE A 28 0.02 -3.65 7.76
CA PHE A 28 -0.59 -4.48 6.71
C PHE A 28 -1.82 -5.25 7.22
N MET A 29 -2.86 -5.38 6.39
CA MET A 29 -4.07 -6.16 6.73
C MET A 29 -3.76 -7.63 7.06
N LEU A 30 -2.60 -8.13 6.63
CA LEU A 30 -2.11 -9.47 6.87
C LEU A 30 -0.71 -9.40 7.48
N ASP A 31 -0.51 -10.14 8.57
CA ASP A 31 0.77 -10.32 9.27
C ASP A 31 1.38 -11.72 9.05
N SER A 32 0.61 -12.62 8.42
CA SER A 32 0.93 -14.02 8.18
C SER A 32 0.72 -14.37 6.70
N ALA A 33 1.52 -15.32 6.19
CA ALA A 33 1.45 -15.72 4.78
C ALA A 33 0.12 -16.41 4.48
N MET A 34 -0.65 -15.85 3.54
CA MET A 34 -1.99 -16.33 3.19
C MET A 34 -2.26 -16.26 1.69
N ILE A 35 -3.15 -17.14 1.23
CA ILE A 35 -3.80 -17.03 -0.08
C ILE A 35 -5.21 -16.52 0.16
N VAL A 36 -5.57 -15.43 -0.50
CA VAL A 36 -6.88 -14.78 -0.42
C VAL A 36 -7.53 -14.75 -1.79
N ASN A 37 -8.70 -15.35 -1.92
CA ASN A 37 -9.48 -15.39 -3.16
C ASN A 37 -10.58 -14.35 -3.12
N VAL A 38 -10.52 -13.38 -4.02
CA VAL A 38 -11.45 -12.27 -4.11
C VAL A 38 -12.17 -12.32 -5.45
N GLU A 39 -13.49 -12.24 -5.40
CA GLU A 39 -14.35 -12.06 -6.58
C GLU A 39 -14.84 -10.61 -6.63
N GLY A 40 -14.80 -9.99 -7.80
CA GLY A 40 -15.29 -8.64 -8.03
C GLY A 40 -16.38 -8.59 -9.08
N ARG A 41 -17.46 -7.86 -8.81
CA ARG A 41 -18.55 -7.60 -9.76
C ARG A 41 -18.90 -6.12 -9.76
N PHE A 42 -18.94 -5.51 -10.94
CA PHE A 42 -19.02 -4.06 -11.10
C PHE A 42 -19.91 -3.63 -12.26
N ILE A 43 -20.42 -2.41 -12.16
CA ILE A 43 -20.88 -1.59 -13.26
C ILE A 43 -19.81 -0.53 -13.51
N ASN A 44 -19.17 -0.57 -14.67
CA ASN A 44 -18.04 0.30 -14.99
C ASN A 44 -18.46 1.70 -15.46
N VAL A 45 -17.47 2.53 -15.84
CA VAL A 45 -17.69 3.90 -16.32
C VAL A 45 -18.59 3.94 -17.57
N GLN A 46 -18.50 2.92 -18.43
CA GLN A 46 -19.33 2.75 -19.62
C GLN A 46 -20.70 2.12 -19.31
N LYS A 47 -21.11 2.07 -18.04
CA LYS A 47 -22.37 1.47 -17.56
C LYS A 47 -22.55 0.00 -17.97
N SER A 48 -21.44 -0.69 -18.21
CA SER A 48 -21.40 -2.09 -18.60
C SER A 48 -20.98 -2.97 -17.42
N ARG A 49 -21.46 -4.20 -17.41
CA ARG A 49 -21.05 -5.20 -16.41
C ARG A 49 -19.58 -5.56 -16.62
N ALA A 50 -18.82 -5.58 -15.53
CA ALA A 50 -17.45 -6.04 -15.50
C ALA A 50 -17.26 -6.92 -14.26
N SER A 51 -16.43 -7.95 -14.37
CA SER A 51 -16.03 -8.76 -13.23
C SER A 51 -14.57 -9.12 -13.34
N LEU A 52 -14.01 -9.57 -12.22
CA LEU A 52 -12.65 -10.07 -12.11
C LEU A 52 -12.57 -11.03 -10.94
N ASP A 53 -11.64 -11.97 -11.00
CA ASP A 53 -11.24 -12.78 -9.86
C ASP A 53 -9.76 -12.51 -9.57
N VAL A 54 -9.42 -12.33 -8.30
CA VAL A 54 -8.03 -12.16 -7.85
C VAL A 54 -7.70 -13.24 -6.84
N GLU A 55 -6.64 -13.99 -7.11
CA GLU A 55 -5.98 -14.78 -6.09
C GLU A 55 -4.74 -14.02 -5.62
N TRP A 56 -4.76 -13.59 -4.37
CA TRP A 56 -3.68 -12.84 -3.74
C TRP A 56 -2.85 -13.76 -2.87
N HIS A 57 -1.58 -13.91 -3.21
CA HIS A 57 -0.58 -14.60 -2.41
C HIS A 57 0.18 -13.55 -1.62
N HIS A 58 -0.16 -13.42 -0.35
CA HIS A 58 0.52 -12.55 0.59
C HIS A 58 1.65 -13.30 1.27
N HIS A 59 2.81 -12.64 1.38
CA HIS A 59 3.92 -13.13 2.19
C HIS A 59 4.51 -11.98 3.02
N PRO A 60 4.60 -12.09 4.36
CA PRO A 60 5.09 -10.99 5.20
C PRO A 60 6.52 -10.54 4.86
N GLU A 61 7.39 -11.50 4.53
CA GLU A 61 8.82 -11.28 4.26
C GLU A 61 9.17 -11.24 2.77
N ALA A 62 8.22 -11.56 1.89
CA ALA A 62 8.45 -11.63 0.45
C ALA A 62 7.47 -10.74 -0.32
N LEU A 63 7.61 -10.77 -1.64
CA LEU A 63 6.80 -9.98 -2.55
C LEU A 63 5.39 -10.55 -2.65
N ASP A 64 4.40 -9.66 -2.65
CA ASP A 64 3.02 -10.08 -2.86
C ASP A 64 2.79 -10.33 -4.36
N THR A 65 1.98 -11.34 -4.62
CA THR A 65 1.62 -11.74 -5.97
C THR A 65 0.11 -11.77 -6.12
N PHE A 66 -0.39 -11.19 -7.20
CA PHE A 66 -1.80 -11.17 -7.55
C PHE A 66 -2.00 -11.89 -8.88
N PHE A 67 -2.75 -12.98 -8.87
CA PHE A 67 -3.19 -13.65 -10.09
C PHE A 67 -4.57 -13.10 -10.46
N VAL A 68 -4.61 -12.28 -11.50
CA VAL A 68 -5.81 -11.57 -11.93
C VAL A 68 -6.41 -12.28 -13.13
N ASN A 69 -7.64 -12.75 -12.95
CA ASN A 69 -8.44 -13.39 -13.98
C ASN A 69 -9.57 -12.45 -14.41
N LEU A 70 -9.70 -12.27 -15.72
CA LEU A 70 -10.69 -11.38 -16.32
C LEU A 70 -11.53 -12.18 -17.33
N PRO A 71 -12.87 -12.09 -17.28
CA PRO A 71 -13.70 -12.72 -18.30
C PRO A 71 -13.34 -12.19 -19.69
N ASN A 72 -13.16 -13.09 -20.65
CA ASN A 72 -12.90 -12.78 -22.06
C ASN A 72 -11.65 -11.90 -22.32
N LYS A 73 -10.73 -11.81 -21.36
CA LYS A 73 -9.44 -11.13 -21.51
C LYS A 73 -8.31 -12.02 -21.01
N LYS A 74 -7.08 -11.71 -21.41
CA LYS A 74 -5.91 -12.44 -20.92
C LYS A 74 -5.71 -12.19 -19.42
N SER A 75 -5.70 -13.26 -18.65
CA SER A 75 -5.24 -13.25 -17.26
C SER A 75 -3.77 -12.84 -17.18
N PHE A 76 -3.41 -12.25 -16.04
CA PHE A 76 -2.03 -11.85 -15.78
C PHE A 76 -1.70 -12.02 -14.30
N LYS A 77 -0.40 -12.12 -14.03
CA LYS A 77 0.17 -12.06 -12.70
C LYS A 77 0.73 -10.66 -12.48
N PHE A 78 0.37 -10.01 -11.39
CA PHE A 78 0.99 -8.75 -10.96
C PHE A 78 1.82 -9.01 -9.70
N VAL A 79 3.10 -8.65 -9.73
CA VAL A 79 4.03 -8.84 -8.62
C VAL A 79 4.45 -7.48 -8.10
N THR A 80 4.24 -7.24 -6.81
CA THR A 80 4.64 -5.99 -6.15
C THR A 80 6.06 -6.15 -5.63
N ALA A 81 6.98 -5.27 -6.00
CA ALA A 81 8.37 -5.38 -5.53
C ALA A 81 9.03 -4.05 -5.19
N GLY A 82 8.31 -3.16 -4.50
CA GLY A 82 8.84 -1.85 -4.13
C GLY A 82 9.31 -1.07 -5.37
N GLU A 83 10.61 -1.07 -5.65
CA GLU A 83 11.20 -0.44 -6.85
C GLU A 83 10.96 -1.24 -8.15
N TYR A 84 10.65 -2.55 -8.09
CA TYR A 84 10.61 -3.45 -9.25
C TYR A 84 9.24 -4.12 -9.46
N ARG A 85 8.24 -3.36 -9.85
CA ARG A 85 6.91 -3.91 -10.16
C ARG A 85 6.87 -4.48 -11.57
N TYR A 86 6.20 -5.61 -11.76
CA TYR A 86 6.00 -6.15 -13.11
C TYR A 86 4.71 -6.95 -13.23
N MET A 87 4.25 -7.06 -14.47
CA MET A 87 3.18 -7.96 -14.88
C MET A 87 3.76 -9.11 -15.69
N GLU A 88 3.29 -10.33 -15.45
CA GLU A 88 3.56 -11.50 -16.30
C GLU A 88 2.27 -11.97 -16.96
N TYR A 89 2.31 -12.17 -18.26
CA TYR A 89 1.24 -12.84 -19.01
C TYR A 89 1.66 -14.28 -19.27
N ASN A 90 0.73 -15.24 -19.25
CA ASN A 90 1.09 -16.65 -19.44
C ASN A 90 1.23 -17.04 -20.92
N ALA A 91 0.57 -16.32 -21.84
CA ALA A 91 0.54 -16.67 -23.27
C ALA A 91 0.52 -15.42 -24.20
N PRO A 92 1.65 -15.03 -24.82
CA PRO A 92 3.01 -15.55 -24.59
C PRO A 92 3.56 -15.17 -23.21
N ARG A 93 4.54 -15.93 -22.70
CA ARG A 93 5.20 -15.64 -21.42
C ARG A 93 6.06 -14.38 -21.51
N VAL A 94 5.44 -13.23 -21.23
CA VAL A 94 6.10 -11.92 -21.32
C VAL A 94 6.03 -11.24 -19.96
N LYS A 95 7.18 -10.73 -19.51
CA LYS A 95 7.27 -9.86 -18.35
C LYS A 95 7.29 -8.40 -18.81
N ARG A 96 6.37 -7.59 -18.31
CA ARG A 96 6.31 -6.14 -18.53
C ARG A 96 6.67 -5.45 -17.23
N GLN A 97 7.80 -4.74 -17.19
CA GLN A 97 8.14 -3.88 -16.07
C GLN A 97 7.17 -2.70 -16.00
N LEU A 98 6.73 -2.37 -14.79
CA LEU A 98 5.81 -1.27 -14.54
C LEU A 98 6.50 -0.16 -13.75
N GLY A 99 6.58 1.02 -14.38
CA GLY A 99 6.84 2.27 -13.67
C GLY A 99 5.63 2.73 -12.86
N LEU A 100 5.87 3.67 -11.94
CA LEU A 100 4.88 4.25 -11.02
C LEU A 100 3.59 4.77 -11.68
N HIS A 101 3.68 5.36 -12.87
CA HIS A 101 2.52 5.89 -13.59
C HIS A 101 1.54 4.80 -14.03
N HIS A 102 2.00 3.55 -14.24
CA HIS A 102 1.15 2.43 -14.62
C HIS A 102 0.21 2.01 -13.48
N LEU A 103 0.50 2.36 -12.22
CA LEU A 103 -0.40 2.05 -11.10
C LEU A 103 -1.77 2.72 -11.26
N ARG A 104 -1.86 3.81 -12.03
CA ARG A 104 -3.11 4.52 -12.37
C ARG A 104 -4.02 3.74 -13.32
N GLU A 105 -3.48 2.75 -14.03
CA GLU A 105 -4.20 1.96 -15.01
C GLU A 105 -5.30 1.13 -14.37
N THR A 106 -6.44 1.04 -15.06
CA THR A 106 -7.56 0.19 -14.67
C THR A 106 -7.28 -1.26 -15.02
N ILE A 107 -7.70 -2.18 -14.16
CA ILE A 107 -7.60 -3.61 -14.38
C ILE A 107 -8.71 -4.04 -15.34
N GLY A 108 -8.35 -4.31 -16.59
CA GLY A 108 -9.32 -4.68 -17.62
C GLY A 108 -10.34 -3.57 -17.88
N ASN A 109 -11.63 -3.89 -17.78
CA ASN A 109 -12.73 -2.92 -17.89
C ASN A 109 -13.36 -2.59 -16.52
N THR A 110 -12.68 -2.94 -15.43
CA THR A 110 -13.20 -2.83 -14.07
C THR A 110 -12.79 -1.49 -13.46
N PRO A 111 -13.47 -1.03 -12.41
CA PRO A 111 -13.10 0.22 -11.72
C PRO A 111 -11.86 0.07 -10.81
N LEU A 112 -11.36 -1.16 -10.59
CA LEU A 112 -10.14 -1.36 -9.83
C LEU A 112 -8.91 -0.92 -10.60
N LYS A 113 -7.90 -0.46 -9.88
CA LYS A 113 -6.61 -0.01 -10.39
C LYS A 113 -5.50 -0.92 -9.89
N LEU A 114 -4.37 -0.95 -10.61
CA LEU A 114 -3.17 -1.64 -10.13
C LEU A 114 -2.67 -1.05 -8.81
N ASP A 115 -2.86 0.25 -8.59
CA ASP A 115 -2.59 0.91 -7.31
C ASP A 115 -3.41 0.33 -6.14
N ASP A 116 -4.63 -0.16 -6.38
CA ASP A 116 -5.44 -0.76 -5.31
C ASP A 116 -4.80 -2.06 -4.79
N LEU A 117 -4.23 -2.86 -5.69
CA LEU A 117 -3.48 -4.07 -5.34
C LEU A 117 -2.13 -3.74 -4.68
N GLU A 118 -1.47 -2.69 -5.15
CA GLU A 118 -0.22 -2.20 -4.54
C GLU A 118 -0.46 -1.72 -3.11
N LEU A 119 -1.54 -0.96 -2.87
CA LEU A 119 -1.92 -0.50 -1.54
C LEU A 119 -2.33 -1.65 -0.63
N LEU A 120 -2.99 -2.67 -1.17
CA LEU A 120 -3.34 -3.87 -0.42
C LEU A 120 -2.08 -4.62 0.06
N ALA A 121 -1.06 -4.73 -0.79
CA ALA A 121 0.19 -5.43 -0.47
C ALA A 121 1.19 -4.62 0.35
N ASN A 122 1.37 -3.34 -0.01
CA ASN A 122 2.48 -2.49 0.42
C ASN A 122 2.01 -1.18 1.07
N GLY A 123 0.71 -1.00 1.28
CA GLY A 123 0.15 0.20 1.89
C GLY A 123 0.70 0.43 3.29
N SER A 124 1.56 1.44 3.42
CA SER A 124 1.94 2.01 4.71
C SER A 124 1.32 3.39 4.83
N PHE A 125 0.55 3.58 5.88
CA PHE A 125 -0.15 4.81 6.17
C PHE A 125 0.60 5.58 7.27
N LEU A 126 0.66 6.89 7.16
CA LEU A 126 1.23 7.75 8.21
C LEU A 126 0.19 7.90 9.33
N CYS A 127 0.59 7.65 10.58
CA CYS A 127 -0.25 7.94 11.73
C CYS A 127 -0.55 9.45 11.75
N PRO A 128 -1.78 9.86 12.10
CA PRO A 128 -2.07 11.25 12.38
C PRO A 128 -1.23 11.72 13.59
N ASP A 129 -0.50 12.83 13.43
CA ASP A 129 0.18 13.48 14.56
C ASP A 129 -0.86 13.88 15.62
N SER A 130 -0.50 13.83 16.91
CA SER A 130 -1.39 14.22 18.02
C SER A 130 -1.89 15.67 17.96
N ALA A 131 -1.22 16.51 17.17
CA ALA A 131 -1.60 17.89 16.88
C ALA A 131 -2.54 18.04 15.66
N ASN A 132 -2.88 16.96 14.96
CA ASN A 132 -3.62 17.01 13.71
C ASN A 132 -5.14 17.03 13.98
N PRO A 133 -5.88 18.08 13.58
CA PRO A 133 -7.32 18.21 13.85
C PRO A 133 -8.18 17.19 13.09
N ARG A 134 -7.59 16.34 12.23
CA ARG A 134 -8.28 15.30 11.46
C ARG A 134 -7.61 13.93 11.65
N PRO A 135 -7.78 13.27 12.81
CA PRO A 135 -7.14 11.98 13.12
C PRO A 135 -7.61 10.82 12.21
N LYS A 136 -8.56 11.06 11.32
CA LYS A 136 -9.14 10.04 10.42
C LYS A 136 -8.43 9.95 9.07
N VAL A 137 -7.55 10.89 8.74
CA VAL A 137 -6.96 11.00 7.41
C VAL A 137 -5.60 10.31 7.39
N MET A 138 -5.56 9.11 6.83
CA MET A 138 -4.35 8.35 6.62
C MET A 138 -3.78 8.68 5.23
N SER A 139 -2.57 9.24 5.20
CA SER A 139 -1.86 9.50 3.93
C SER A 139 -0.99 8.30 3.58
N THR A 140 -1.12 7.80 2.36
CA THR A 140 -0.34 6.67 1.86
C THR A 140 1.09 7.12 1.53
N ALA A 141 2.10 6.44 2.08
CA ALA A 141 3.50 6.84 1.88
C ALA A 141 4.06 6.50 0.47
N PHE A 142 3.39 5.60 -0.27
CA PHE A 142 3.92 5.03 -1.53
C PHE A 142 2.95 5.03 -2.70
N SER A 143 1.81 5.71 -2.56
CA SER A 143 0.79 5.72 -3.60
C SER A 143 1.05 6.78 -4.65
N ASN A 144 1.05 6.39 -5.93
CA ASN A 144 1.16 7.36 -7.03
C ASN A 144 -0.18 7.97 -7.43
N THR A 145 -1.25 7.39 -6.91
CA THR A 145 -2.54 8.04 -6.83
C THR A 145 -2.66 8.53 -5.41
N TRP A 146 -2.52 9.84 -5.20
CA TRP A 146 -2.52 10.46 -3.87
C TRP A 146 -3.86 10.23 -3.16
N TRP A 147 -4.00 9.07 -2.54
CA TRP A 147 -5.19 8.67 -1.83
C TRP A 147 -5.01 9.01 -0.36
N SER A 148 -5.79 9.98 0.10
CA SER A 148 -6.10 10.08 1.52
C SER A 148 -7.16 9.04 1.82
N MET A 149 -6.89 8.11 2.73
CA MET A 149 -7.88 7.17 3.24
C MET A 149 -8.51 7.76 4.51
N VAL A 150 -9.84 7.90 4.50
CA VAL A 150 -10.59 8.23 5.72
C VAL A 150 -11.28 6.99 6.22
N VAL A 151 -10.84 6.47 7.36
CA VAL A 151 -11.49 5.36 8.07
C VAL A 151 -12.28 5.86 9.26
N ASP A 152 -13.37 5.19 9.59
CA ASP A 152 -14.03 5.34 10.89
C ASP A 152 -13.13 4.77 12.01
N THR A 153 -13.29 5.30 13.23
CA THR A 153 -12.39 5.05 14.37
C THR A 153 -12.57 3.68 15.01
N LEU A 154 -13.21 2.73 14.31
CA LEU A 154 -13.46 1.39 14.81
C LEU A 154 -12.23 0.50 14.57
N PRO A 155 -11.94 -0.47 15.46
CA PRO A 155 -10.91 -1.50 15.22
C PRO A 155 -11.09 -2.24 13.89
N GLN A 156 -12.34 -2.32 13.43
CA GLN A 156 -12.77 -2.87 12.15
C GLN A 156 -13.53 -1.77 11.41
N PRO A 157 -12.90 -1.05 10.47
CA PRO A 157 -13.58 0.05 9.81
C PRO A 157 -14.78 -0.45 9.01
N SER A 158 -15.86 0.31 9.03
CA SER A 158 -17.05 0.09 8.21
C SER A 158 -16.98 0.86 6.90
N THR A 159 -16.16 1.91 6.84
CA THR A 159 -16.03 2.73 5.64
C THR A 159 -14.60 3.21 5.44
N ALA A 160 -14.16 3.22 4.18
CA ALA A 160 -12.92 3.84 3.75
C ALA A 160 -13.21 4.73 2.55
N MET A 161 -12.94 6.03 2.66
CA MET A 161 -13.03 6.94 1.51
C MET A 161 -11.64 7.21 0.95
N MET A 162 -11.47 6.98 -0.34
CA MET A 162 -10.26 7.29 -1.09
C MET A 162 -10.52 8.46 -2.03
N ARG A 163 -9.71 9.53 -1.92
CA ARG A 163 -9.76 10.68 -2.85
C ARG A 163 -8.55 10.69 -3.76
N GLY A 164 -8.75 10.75 -5.08
CA GLY A 164 -7.71 10.63 -6.08
C GLY A 164 -7.42 11.94 -6.80
N VAL A 165 -6.58 11.84 -7.82
CA VAL A 165 -6.23 12.96 -8.70
C VAL A 165 -7.49 13.47 -9.42
N ARG A 166 -7.60 14.78 -9.63
CA ARG A 166 -8.77 15.44 -10.27
C ARG A 166 -10.10 15.28 -9.50
N LYS A 167 -10.05 15.24 -8.16
CA LYS A 167 -11.23 15.18 -7.28
C LYS A 167 -12.08 13.90 -7.45
N GLU A 168 -11.53 12.84 -8.06
CA GLU A 168 -12.21 11.55 -8.08
C GLU A 168 -12.35 11.04 -6.64
N SER A 169 -13.57 10.73 -6.21
CA SER A 169 -13.82 10.12 -4.90
C SER A 169 -14.35 8.71 -5.09
N ARG A 170 -13.81 7.79 -4.29
CA ARG A 170 -14.22 6.40 -4.21
C ARG A 170 -14.52 6.07 -2.76
N THR A 171 -15.69 5.53 -2.49
CA THR A 171 -16.08 5.10 -1.16
C THR A 171 -16.14 3.57 -1.15
N PHE A 172 -15.46 2.98 -0.18
CA PHE A 172 -15.49 1.57 0.11
C PHE A 172 -16.30 1.38 1.40
N SER A 173 -17.42 0.69 1.30
CA SER A 173 -18.24 0.32 2.45
C SER A 173 -18.01 -1.16 2.76
N ILE A 174 -17.52 -1.45 3.95
CA ILE A 174 -17.22 -2.80 4.42
C ILE A 174 -18.48 -3.32 5.13
N GLY A 175 -19.15 -4.28 4.50
CA GLY A 175 -20.42 -4.83 5.00
C GLY A 175 -20.23 -5.90 6.08
N ALA A 176 -19.10 -6.60 6.09
CA ALA A 176 -18.81 -7.64 7.07
C ALA A 176 -17.31 -7.91 7.21
N TRP A 177 -16.91 -8.26 8.43
CA TRP A 177 -15.59 -8.81 8.78
C TRP A 177 -15.75 -10.27 9.18
N LYS A 178 -14.83 -11.13 8.74
CA LYS A 178 -14.85 -12.56 9.07
C LYS A 178 -13.45 -13.04 9.41
N ASP A 179 -13.39 -13.96 10.37
CA ASP A 179 -12.17 -14.67 10.70
C ASP A 179 -11.86 -15.76 9.66
N PHE A 180 -10.62 -15.74 9.18
CA PHE A 180 -10.03 -16.78 8.34
C PHE A 180 -8.74 -17.25 8.99
N SER A 181 -8.83 -18.34 9.76
CA SER A 181 -7.68 -18.95 10.45
C SER A 181 -6.96 -17.98 11.41
N GLY A 182 -7.74 -17.21 12.18
CA GLY A 182 -7.22 -16.24 13.16
C GLY A 182 -6.93 -14.85 12.58
N VAL A 183 -7.18 -14.64 11.27
CA VAL A 183 -7.01 -13.35 10.61
C VAL A 183 -8.35 -12.77 10.20
N GLN A 184 -8.64 -11.55 10.65
CA GLN A 184 -9.87 -10.82 10.32
C GLN A 184 -9.75 -10.13 8.96
N LEU A 185 -10.62 -10.50 8.02
CA LEU A 185 -10.65 -9.91 6.68
C LEU A 185 -12.03 -9.32 6.34
N PRO A 186 -12.07 -8.20 5.59
CA PRO A 186 -13.31 -7.65 5.09
C PRO A 186 -13.88 -8.61 4.03
N THR A 187 -15.01 -9.23 4.32
CA THR A 187 -15.58 -10.26 3.44
C THR A 187 -16.34 -9.63 2.29
N LEU A 188 -17.16 -8.61 2.55
CA LEU A 188 -17.94 -7.92 1.53
C LEU A 188 -17.58 -6.44 1.54
N VAL A 189 -17.07 -5.93 0.42
CA VAL A 189 -16.71 -4.51 0.27
C VAL A 189 -17.46 -3.94 -0.94
N THR A 190 -18.33 -2.98 -0.70
CA THR A 190 -19.03 -2.25 -1.76
C THR A 190 -18.21 -1.04 -2.17
N LEU A 191 -17.91 -0.93 -3.46
CA LEU A 191 -17.24 0.22 -4.07
C LEU A 191 -18.28 1.13 -4.72
N SER A 192 -18.26 2.41 -4.39
CA SER A 192 -19.11 3.42 -5.01
C SER A 192 -18.32 4.67 -5.43
N SER A 193 -18.70 5.21 -6.58
CA SER A 193 -18.27 6.49 -7.11
C SER A 193 -19.40 7.07 -7.96
N GLU A 194 -19.30 8.33 -8.38
CA GLU A 194 -20.30 8.96 -9.28
C GLU A 194 -20.44 8.21 -10.62
N LYS A 195 -19.35 7.59 -11.09
CA LYS A 195 -19.27 6.99 -12.43
C LYS A 195 -19.52 5.50 -12.46
N TYR A 196 -19.22 4.77 -11.38
CA TYR A 196 -19.24 3.32 -11.32
C TYR A 196 -19.57 2.83 -9.91
N SER A 197 -19.96 1.57 -9.83
CA SER A 197 -20.24 0.90 -8.57
C SER A 197 -19.95 -0.59 -8.68
N GLY A 198 -19.85 -1.26 -7.54
CA GLY A 198 -19.75 -2.71 -7.52
C GLY A 198 -19.43 -3.24 -6.14
N SER A 199 -19.08 -4.51 -6.08
CA SER A 199 -18.70 -5.20 -4.86
C SER A 199 -17.52 -6.12 -5.08
N LEU A 200 -16.76 -6.28 -4.00
CA LEU A 200 -15.69 -7.25 -3.83
C LEU A 200 -16.12 -8.23 -2.75
N TRP A 201 -15.92 -9.52 -3.00
CA TRP A 201 -16.22 -10.60 -2.08
C TRP A 201 -15.01 -11.49 -1.86
N VAL A 202 -14.53 -11.59 -0.62
CA VAL A 202 -13.55 -12.61 -0.24
C VAL A 202 -14.25 -13.96 -0.13
N ARG A 203 -14.06 -14.82 -1.13
CA ARG A 203 -14.66 -16.17 -1.18
C ARG A 203 -14.01 -17.11 -0.18
N SER A 204 -12.69 -17.05 -0.10
CA SER A 204 -11.90 -17.88 0.81
C SER A 204 -10.58 -17.21 1.12
N ALA A 205 -10.06 -17.48 2.31
CA ALA A 205 -8.71 -17.16 2.68
C ALA A 205 -8.15 -18.29 3.56
N TYR A 206 -6.90 -18.67 3.33
CA TYR A 206 -6.25 -19.75 4.05
C TYR A 206 -4.73 -19.52 4.13
N PRO A 207 -4.07 -20.00 5.19
CA PRO A 207 -2.63 -19.86 5.33
C PRO A 207 -1.89 -20.64 4.24
N VAL A 208 -0.78 -20.09 3.75
CA VAL A 208 0.12 -20.83 2.86
C VAL A 208 0.85 -21.87 3.71
N PRO A 209 0.81 -23.18 3.35
CA PRO A 209 1.63 -24.16 4.04
C PRO A 209 3.09 -23.73 3.93
N LYS A 210 3.78 -23.57 5.07
CA LYS A 210 5.20 -23.22 5.10
C LYS A 210 5.93 -24.18 4.16
N GLN A 211 6.47 -23.68 3.04
CA GLN A 211 7.35 -24.49 2.20
C GLN A 211 8.44 -25.02 3.12
N GLN A 212 8.46 -26.34 3.33
CA GLN A 212 9.55 -27.01 4.02
C GLN A 212 10.83 -26.57 3.30
N LYS A 213 11.72 -25.87 4.01
CA LYS A 213 13.04 -25.56 3.46
C LYS A 213 13.64 -26.88 2.99
N ASP A 214 14.14 -26.91 1.76
CA ASP A 214 14.76 -28.10 1.20
C ASP A 214 15.85 -28.58 2.17
N PRO A 215 15.72 -29.78 2.78
CA PRO A 215 16.69 -30.28 3.76
C PRO A 215 18.11 -30.46 3.16
N LEU A 216 18.26 -30.37 1.83
CA LEU A 216 19.54 -30.34 1.15
C LEU A 216 20.23 -28.96 1.19
N LEU A 217 19.50 -27.87 1.42
CA LEU A 217 20.06 -26.51 1.55
C LEU A 217 20.51 -26.19 3.00
N GLU A 218 20.09 -26.97 3.99
CA GLU A 218 20.40 -26.75 5.41
C GLU A 218 21.83 -27.19 5.79
N LYS A 219 22.46 -28.06 4.98
CA LYS A 219 23.80 -28.62 5.25
C LYS A 219 24.96 -27.86 4.63
N THR A 220 24.70 -26.82 3.85
CA THR A 220 25.78 -26.00 3.30
C THR A 220 26.01 -24.83 4.24
N PRO A 221 27.22 -24.66 4.84
CA PRO A 221 27.52 -23.43 5.58
C PRO A 221 27.25 -22.24 4.65
N PRO A 222 26.70 -21.13 5.18
CA PRO A 222 26.22 -20.03 4.36
C PRO A 222 27.39 -19.44 3.57
N ASN A 223 27.53 -19.86 2.32
CA ASN A 223 28.26 -19.07 1.34
C ASN A 223 27.50 -17.74 1.25
N PRO A 224 28.15 -16.58 1.43
CA PRO A 224 27.49 -15.28 1.35
C PRO A 224 27.20 -14.96 -0.13
N ILE A 225 26.35 -15.77 -0.76
CA ILE A 225 25.64 -15.38 -1.94
C ILE A 225 24.68 -14.30 -1.44
N LYS A 226 25.10 -13.05 -1.62
CA LYS A 226 24.26 -11.86 -1.52
C LYS A 226 23.01 -12.16 -2.33
N THR A 227 21.94 -12.56 -1.67
CA THR A 227 20.61 -12.43 -2.24
C THR A 227 20.51 -10.96 -2.64
N PRO A 228 20.28 -10.63 -3.92
CA PRO A 228 20.18 -9.25 -4.31
C PRO A 228 19.11 -8.60 -3.43
N VAL A 229 19.51 -7.58 -2.67
CA VAL A 229 18.68 -6.79 -1.74
C VAL A 229 17.43 -6.21 -2.43
N LEU A 230 17.41 -6.26 -3.76
CA LEU A 230 16.36 -5.87 -4.71
C LEU A 230 14.98 -6.53 -4.52
N PHE A 231 14.86 -7.63 -3.77
CA PHE A 231 13.59 -8.38 -3.66
C PHE A 231 13.01 -8.48 -2.24
N ARG A 232 13.60 -7.82 -1.24
CA ARG A 232 12.99 -7.73 0.08
C ARG A 232 11.98 -6.60 0.10
N LYS A 233 10.82 -6.82 0.73
CA LYS A 233 10.00 -5.70 1.21
C LYS A 233 10.90 -4.77 2.02
N VAL A 234 10.81 -3.47 1.78
CA VAL A 234 11.59 -2.48 2.54
C VAL A 234 11.28 -2.72 4.02
N PRO A 235 12.27 -3.16 4.84
CA PRO A 235 12.01 -3.50 6.22
C PRO A 235 11.41 -2.28 6.93
N VAL A 236 10.30 -2.50 7.65
CA VAL A 236 9.53 -1.46 8.37
C VAL A 236 10.22 -1.05 9.68
N SER A 237 11.47 -1.47 9.90
CA SER A 237 12.29 -1.04 11.02
C SER A 237 13.27 0.04 10.54
N GLY A 238 12.89 1.30 10.75
CA GLY A 238 13.75 2.46 10.51
C GLY A 238 12.99 3.71 10.09
N GLU A 239 13.35 4.85 10.69
CA GLU A 239 12.88 6.18 10.29
C GLU A 239 13.13 6.42 8.80
N ARG A 240 12.06 6.54 8.02
CA ARG A 240 12.19 6.86 6.59
C ARG A 240 12.62 8.32 6.43
N LYS A 241 13.84 8.52 5.94
CA LYS A 241 14.28 9.82 5.45
C LYS A 241 13.46 10.19 4.21
N ILE A 242 12.57 11.18 4.38
CA ILE A 242 11.80 11.76 3.28
C ILE A 242 12.77 12.33 2.23
N PRO A 243 12.60 12.05 0.93
CA PRO A 243 13.41 12.63 -0.13
C PRO A 243 13.35 14.17 -0.10
N LEU A 244 14.50 14.83 -0.19
CA LEU A 244 14.63 16.30 -0.09
C LEU A 244 13.70 17.08 -1.04
N ILE A 245 13.33 16.51 -2.18
CA ILE A 245 12.39 17.11 -3.14
C ILE A 245 11.00 17.37 -2.54
N LEU A 246 10.57 16.56 -1.56
CA LEU A 246 9.30 16.78 -0.85
C LEU A 246 9.42 17.79 0.29
N LYS A 247 10.65 18.10 0.76
CA LYS A 247 10.91 19.17 1.73
C LYS A 247 10.94 20.55 1.08
N LEU A 248 11.41 20.64 -0.17
CA LEU A 248 11.54 21.91 -0.90
C LEU A 248 10.19 22.60 -1.18
N ASN A 249 9.08 21.87 -1.29
CA ASN A 249 7.76 22.47 -1.52
C ASN A 249 7.07 23.03 -0.25
N GLN A 250 7.60 22.78 0.96
CA GLN A 250 7.03 23.34 2.19
C GLN A 250 7.59 24.72 2.53
N GLU A 251 8.77 25.08 2.01
CA GLU A 251 9.37 26.41 2.18
C GLU A 251 8.72 27.45 1.25
N PHE A 252 8.30 27.04 0.04
CA PHE A 252 7.64 27.94 -0.94
C PHE A 252 6.17 28.26 -0.64
N LEU A 253 5.56 27.62 0.37
CA LEU A 253 4.16 27.87 0.76
C LEU A 253 4.06 28.69 2.07
N ARG A 254 5.15 29.37 2.47
CA ARG A 254 5.23 30.25 3.65
C ARG A 254 5.51 31.72 3.30
N GLU A 255 5.01 32.18 2.16
CA GLU A 255 4.82 33.61 1.88
C GLU A 255 3.34 33.97 1.93
#